data_AF-A0A6G1RQ88-F1
#
_entry.id   AF-A0A6G1RQ88-F1
#
_cell.length_a   1.000
_cell.length_b   1.000
_cell.length_c   1.000
_cell.angle_alpha   90.00
_cell.angle_beta   90.00
_cell.angle_gamma   90.00
#
_symmetry.space_group_name_H-M   'P 1'
#
loop_
_entity.id
_entity.type
_entity.pdbx_description
1 polymer ?
#
loop_
_entity_poly.entity_id
_entity_poly.type
_entity_poly.pdbx_seq_one_letter_code
_entity_poly.pdbx_strand_id
1 'polypeptide(L)'
;KNNFENYLDTKIGIPNTSAEDAAVAKNLGISFTEVIETLPNGLEKIINSGEITGMTRQEALEVITQQAKSKGIGGDLTSDKLKDWLISRQRYWGTPIPIVHCRTCGPVPVPYEELPV
;
A
#
# COMPACT_ATOMS: atom_id res chain seq x y z
N LYS A 1 16.10 -11.16 -8.87
CA LYS A 1 14.71 -10.97 -8.37
C LYS A 1 14.64 -10.63 -6.87
N ASN A 2 15.75 -10.58 -6.12
CA ASN A 2 15.73 -10.48 -4.65
C ASN A 2 16.07 -9.09 -4.07
N ASN A 3 16.16 -8.04 -4.90
CA ASN A 3 16.61 -6.73 -4.40
C ASN A 3 15.54 -5.96 -3.60
N PHE A 4 14.30 -6.43 -3.55
CA PHE A 4 13.17 -5.68 -2.98
C PHE A 4 12.35 -6.41 -1.91
N GLU A 5 12.76 -7.62 -1.48
CA GLU A 5 11.95 -8.43 -0.53
C GLU A 5 11.70 -7.75 0.83
N ASN A 6 12.52 -6.77 1.22
CA ASN A 6 12.40 -6.05 2.49
C ASN A 6 11.99 -4.57 2.36
N TYR A 7 11.59 -4.11 1.16
CA TYR A 7 11.29 -2.70 0.90
C TYR A 7 9.79 -2.46 0.66
N LEU A 8 8.96 -2.75 1.67
CA LEU A 8 7.52 -2.49 1.64
C LEU A 8 7.18 -0.99 1.54
N ASP A 9 8.15 -0.12 1.81
CA ASP A 9 7.98 1.34 1.81
C ASP A 9 8.30 1.98 0.44
N THR A 10 8.62 1.17 -0.58
CA THR A 10 8.86 1.71 -1.94
C THR A 10 7.54 1.96 -2.65
N LYS A 11 7.36 3.18 -3.16
CA LYS A 11 6.20 3.57 -3.96
C LYS A 11 6.66 3.99 -5.35
N ILE A 12 5.82 3.71 -6.35
CA ILE A 12 5.98 4.27 -7.69
C ILE A 12 5.40 5.68 -7.64
N GLY A 13 6.23 6.67 -7.98
CA GLY A 13 5.74 8.05 -8.14
C GLY A 13 4.99 8.19 -9.46
N ILE A 14 3.78 8.77 -9.42
CA ILE A 14 2.93 8.99 -10.59
C ILE A 14 2.56 10.49 -10.67
N PRO A 15 3.46 11.33 -11.23
CA PRO A 15 3.28 12.78 -11.32
C PRO A 15 1.98 13.23 -12.01
N ASN A 16 1.44 12.41 -12.92
CA ASN A 16 0.20 12.75 -13.62
C ASN A 16 -1.05 12.73 -12.71
N THR A 17 -1.01 11.99 -11.61
CA THR A 17 -2.18 11.79 -10.73
C THR A 17 -1.96 12.24 -9.29
N SER A 18 -0.70 12.32 -8.83
CA SER A 18 -0.35 12.84 -7.50
C SER A 18 0.32 14.21 -7.64
N ALA A 19 -0.25 15.20 -6.94
CA ALA A 19 0.32 16.55 -6.88
C ALA A 19 1.67 16.57 -6.16
N GLU A 20 1.85 15.69 -5.17
CA GLU A 20 3.11 15.52 -4.44
C GLU A 20 4.19 15.00 -5.37
N ASP A 21 3.90 13.93 -6.14
CA ASP A 21 4.83 13.38 -7.11
C ASP A 21 5.14 14.37 -8.23
N ALA A 22 4.15 15.15 -8.67
CA ALA A 22 4.34 16.24 -9.64
C ALA A 22 5.30 17.31 -9.12
N ALA A 23 5.17 17.71 -7.86
CA ALA A 23 6.05 18.67 -7.22
C ALA A 23 7.48 18.13 -7.13
N VAL A 24 7.65 16.86 -6.74
CA VAL A 24 8.96 16.19 -6.70
C VAL A 24 9.58 16.15 -8.10
N ALA A 25 8.83 15.72 -9.12
CA ALA A 25 9.31 15.66 -10.50
C ALA A 25 9.73 17.05 -11.01
N LYS A 26 8.94 18.09 -10.73
CA LYS A 26 9.26 19.48 -11.09
C LYS A 26 10.53 19.98 -10.42
N ASN A 27 10.70 19.71 -9.12
CA ASN A 27 11.88 20.14 -8.37
C ASN A 27 13.17 19.44 -8.83
N LEU A 28 13.05 18.18 -9.25
CA LEU A 28 14.17 17.38 -9.74
C LEU A 28 14.39 17.53 -11.26
N GLY A 29 13.56 18.29 -11.97
CA GLY A 29 13.65 18.45 -13.43
C GLY A 29 13.34 17.16 -14.21
N ILE A 30 12.55 16.25 -13.64
CA ILE A 30 12.13 15.00 -14.27
C ILE A 30 10.91 15.28 -15.14
N SER A 31 11.02 14.98 -16.43
CA SER A 31 9.88 15.02 -17.35
C SER A 31 8.98 13.80 -17.17
N PHE A 32 7.68 14.00 -17.35
CA PHE A 32 6.70 12.92 -17.35
C PHE A 32 5.66 13.15 -18.45
N THR A 33 5.00 12.07 -18.84
CA THR A 33 3.96 12.08 -19.87
C THR A 33 2.59 11.98 -19.22
N GLU A 34 1.62 12.73 -19.75
CA GLU A 34 0.23 12.63 -19.32
C GLU A 34 -0.39 11.33 -19.84
N VAL A 35 -1.06 10.60 -18.94
CA VAL A 35 -1.65 9.28 -19.20
C VAL A 35 -3.17 9.24 -18.93
N ILE A 36 -3.74 10.33 -18.43
CA ILE A 36 -5.16 10.48 -18.15
C ILE A 36 -5.63 11.81 -18.73
N GLU A 37 -6.74 11.76 -19.47
CA GLU A 37 -7.46 12.92 -19.97
C GLU A 37 -8.82 13.02 -19.25
N THR A 38 -9.13 14.21 -18.72
CA THR A 38 -10.44 14.50 -18.13
C THR A 38 -11.38 15.07 -19.19
N LEU A 39 -12.46 14.35 -19.48
CA LEU A 39 -13.47 14.74 -20.44
C LEU A 39 -14.41 15.83 -19.88
N PRO A 40 -15.12 16.60 -20.73
CA PRO A 40 -16.02 17.67 -20.29
C PRO A 40 -17.16 17.23 -19.36
N ASN A 41 -17.51 15.94 -19.40
CA ASN A 41 -18.52 15.33 -18.54
C ASN A 41 -17.96 14.88 -17.17
N GLY A 42 -16.67 15.15 -16.89
CA GLY A 42 -15.99 14.77 -15.65
C GLY A 42 -15.48 13.33 -15.62
N LEU A 43 -15.63 12.56 -16.70
CA LEU A 43 -15.09 11.20 -16.79
C LEU A 43 -13.61 11.23 -17.18
N GLU A 44 -12.86 10.24 -16.68
CA GLU A 44 -11.44 10.06 -16.96
C GLU A 44 -11.24 8.97 -18.02
N LYS A 45 -10.41 9.27 -19.01
CA LYS A 45 -10.04 8.36 -20.09
C LYS A 45 -8.52 8.18 -20.13
N ILE A 46 -8.06 6.95 -20.38
CA ILE A 46 -6.63 6.65 -20.44
C ILE A 46 -6.08 7.03 -21.82
N ILE A 47 -4.94 7.73 -21.83
CA ILE A 47 -4.19 8.14 -23.03
C ILE A 47 -2.73 7.67 -22.96
N ASN A 48 -2.04 7.63 -24.10
CA ASN A 48 -0.59 7.34 -24.19
C ASN A 48 -0.13 6.03 -23.50
N SER A 49 -1.00 5.02 -23.41
CA SER A 49 -0.76 3.83 -22.55
C SER A 49 -0.89 2.50 -23.30
N GLY A 50 -0.62 2.47 -24.60
CA GLY A 50 -0.66 1.23 -25.39
C GLY A 50 -2.06 0.62 -25.50
N GLU A 51 -2.20 -0.67 -25.20
CA GLU A 51 -3.43 -1.46 -25.37
C GLU A 51 -4.64 -0.97 -24.55
N ILE A 52 -4.39 -0.27 -23.45
CA ILE A 52 -5.44 0.29 -22.59
C ILE A 52 -5.82 1.73 -22.97
N THR A 53 -5.16 2.29 -23.99
CA THR A 53 -5.49 3.62 -24.50
C THR A 53 -6.93 3.65 -24.98
N GLY A 54 -7.70 4.61 -24.49
CA GLY A 54 -9.09 4.79 -24.86
C GLY A 54 -10.09 4.18 -23.87
N MET A 55 -9.65 3.32 -22.97
CA MET A 55 -10.48 2.76 -21.91
C MET A 55 -10.82 3.80 -20.85
N THR A 56 -11.93 3.58 -20.14
CA THR A 56 -12.20 4.29 -18.89
C THR A 56 -11.19 3.85 -17.83
N ARG A 57 -11.01 4.70 -16.80
CA ARG A 57 -10.10 4.36 -15.69
C ARG A 57 -10.46 3.03 -15.01
N GLN A 58 -11.75 2.72 -14.84
CA GLN A 58 -12.19 1.50 -14.19
C GLN A 58 -11.85 0.26 -15.03
N GLU A 59 -12.15 0.29 -16.33
CA GLU A 59 -11.81 -0.81 -17.25
C GLU A 59 -10.30 -1.04 -17.31
N ALA A 60 -9.52 0.04 -17.42
CA ALA A 60 -8.07 -0.03 -17.46
C ALA A 60 -7.49 -0.65 -16.17
N LEU A 61 -8.05 -0.31 -15.00
CA LEU A 61 -7.64 -0.89 -13.72
C LEU A 61 -7.82 -2.41 -13.71
N GLU A 62 -8.97 -2.91 -14.16
CA GLU A 62 -9.27 -4.34 -14.21
C GLU A 62 -8.29 -5.08 -15.15
N VAL A 63 -8.07 -4.54 -16.35
CA VAL A 63 -7.15 -5.13 -17.33
C VAL A 63 -5.71 -5.15 -16.78
N ILE A 64 -5.20 -4.03 -16.27
CA ILE A 64 -3.84 -3.95 -15.72
C ILE A 64 -3.66 -4.92 -14.55
N THR A 65 -4.65 -5.00 -13.66
CA THR A 65 -4.60 -5.88 -12.47
C THR A 65 -4.52 -7.35 -12.91
N GLN A 66 -5.32 -7.76 -13.89
CA GLN A 66 -5.27 -9.11 -14.45
C GLN A 66 -3.93 -9.40 -15.15
N GLN A 67 -3.41 -8.45 -15.94
CA GLN A 67 -2.10 -8.58 -16.56
C GLN A 67 -0.98 -8.71 -15.53
N ALA A 68 -1.01 -7.93 -14.44
CA ALA A 68 -0.04 -8.02 -13.35
C ALA A 68 -0.08 -9.39 -12.65
N LYS A 69 -1.29 -9.92 -12.41
CA LYS A 69 -1.49 -11.28 -11.86
C LYS A 69 -0.90 -12.35 -12.76
N SER A 70 -1.23 -12.34 -14.05
CA SER A 70 -0.75 -13.36 -15.01
C SER A 70 0.77 -13.36 -15.16
N LYS A 71 1.42 -12.19 -15.00
CA LYS A 71 2.88 -12.03 -15.03
C LYS A 71 3.55 -12.34 -13.68
N GLY A 72 2.79 -12.51 -12.61
CA GLY A 72 3.31 -12.76 -11.25
C GLY A 72 4.11 -11.57 -10.67
N ILE A 73 3.75 -10.34 -11.05
CA ILE A 73 4.44 -9.10 -10.62
C ILE A 73 3.55 -8.19 -9.77
N GLY A 74 2.36 -8.65 -9.39
CA GLY A 74 1.39 -7.88 -8.61
C GLY A 74 -0.02 -8.41 -8.80
N GLY A 75 -1.01 -7.56 -8.50
CA GLY A 75 -2.41 -7.92 -8.63
C GLY A 75 -3.30 -6.91 -7.92
N ASP A 76 -4.22 -7.42 -7.11
CA ASP A 76 -5.27 -6.59 -6.50
C ASP A 76 -4.72 -5.50 -5.61
N LEU A 77 -5.53 -4.44 -5.46
CA LEU A 77 -5.24 -3.32 -4.58
C LEU A 77 -5.15 -3.78 -3.13
N THR A 78 -4.04 -3.45 -2.47
CA THR A 78 -3.90 -3.55 -1.02
C THR A 78 -4.12 -2.18 -0.39
N SER A 79 -4.90 -2.09 0.68
CA SER A 79 -5.07 -0.84 1.42
C SER A 79 -3.77 -0.49 2.17
N ASP A 80 -3.23 0.70 1.94
CA ASP A 80 -2.10 1.26 2.67
C ASP A 80 -2.51 1.99 3.97
N LYS A 81 -3.80 2.32 4.11
CA LYS A 81 -4.34 3.04 5.25
C LYS A 81 -4.55 2.16 6.47
N LEU A 82 -4.86 0.88 6.26
CA LEU A 82 -5.09 -0.05 7.35
C LEU A 82 -3.74 -0.44 7.96
N LYS A 83 -3.53 -0.05 9.21
CA LYS A 83 -2.35 -0.42 9.99
C LYS A 83 -2.76 -1.41 11.07
N ASP A 84 -1.81 -2.24 11.50
CA ASP A 84 -2.03 -3.12 12.64
C ASP A 84 -2.47 -2.34 13.87
N TRP A 85 -3.36 -2.95 14.64
CA TRP A 85 -3.86 -2.32 15.85
C TRP A 85 -2.82 -2.38 16.96
N LEU A 86 -2.16 -1.26 17.21
CA LEU A 86 -1.26 -1.12 18.35
C LEU A 86 -2.08 -1.06 19.64
N ILE A 87 -2.15 -2.19 20.36
CA ILE A 87 -2.89 -2.34 21.63
C ILE A 87 -2.08 -1.92 22.86
N SER A 88 -0.75 -2.04 22.80
CA SER A 88 0.12 -1.82 23.96
C SER A 88 0.14 -0.35 24.41
N ARG A 89 0.08 -0.10 25.72
CA ARG A 89 0.11 1.25 26.29
C ARG A 89 1.07 1.31 27.49
N GLN A 90 1.88 2.36 27.57
CA GLN A 90 2.69 2.67 28.75
C GLN A 90 1.85 3.48 29.75
N ARG A 91 0.84 2.81 30.33
CA ARG A 91 -0.09 3.38 31.32
C ARG A 91 -0.32 2.36 32.43
N TYR A 92 -0.34 2.83 33.67
CA TYR A 92 -0.64 1.98 34.83
C TYR A 92 -2.11 1.55 34.86
N TRP A 93 -3.03 2.47 34.53
CA TRP A 93 -4.46 2.20 34.59
C TRP A 93 -4.99 1.60 33.28
N GLY A 94 -4.98 0.26 33.20
CA GLY A 94 -5.52 -0.53 32.09
C GLY A 94 -5.41 -2.03 32.40
N THR A 95 -6.01 -2.89 31.57
CA THR A 95 -5.89 -4.34 31.71
C THR A 95 -4.45 -4.79 31.44
N PRO A 96 -3.82 -5.56 32.35
CA PRO A 96 -2.51 -6.14 32.09
C PRO A 96 -2.51 -7.04 30.84
N ILE A 97 -1.47 -6.94 30.01
CA ILE A 97 -1.29 -7.83 28.85
C ILE A 97 -0.74 -9.17 29.40
N PRO A 98 -1.43 -10.32 29.18
CA PRO A 98 -1.08 -11.60 29.79
C PRO A 98 0.09 -12.29 29.07
N ILE A 99 1.24 -11.63 29.02
CA ILE A 99 2.49 -12.14 28.47
C ILE A 99 3.58 -12.07 29.54
N VAL A 100 4.28 -13.19 29.74
CA VAL A 100 5.45 -13.29 30.62
C VAL A 100 6.71 -13.36 29.75
N HIS A 101 7.75 -12.60 30.13
CA HIS A 101 9.05 -12.66 29.47
C HIS A 101 9.98 -13.64 30.20
N CYS A 102 10.13 -14.84 29.65
CA CYS A 102 11.05 -15.85 30.16
C CYS A 102 12.46 -15.66 29.59
N ARG A 103 13.50 -15.78 30.41
CA ARG A 103 14.90 -15.63 29.98
C ARG A 103 15.36 -16.69 28.97
N THR A 104 14.80 -17.91 29.04
CA THR A 104 15.16 -19.02 28.15
C THR A 104 14.15 -19.24 27.02
N CYS A 105 12.87 -18.90 27.22
CA CYS A 105 11.79 -19.21 26.27
C CYS A 105 11.30 -17.99 25.46
N GLY A 106 11.65 -16.76 25.86
CA GLY A 106 11.10 -15.54 25.25
C GLY A 106 9.70 -15.17 25.76
N PRO A 107 8.88 -14.48 24.96
CA PRO A 107 7.51 -14.10 25.34
C PRO A 107 6.58 -15.31 25.32
N VAL A 108 5.94 -15.62 26.44
CA VAL A 108 4.99 -16.72 26.59
C VAL A 108 3.67 -16.22 27.16
N PRO A 109 2.52 -16.77 26.73
CA PRO A 109 1.22 -16.40 27.30
C PRO A 109 1.08 -16.94 28.72
N VAL A 110 0.37 -16.20 29.57
CA VAL A 110 -0.07 -16.68 30.88
C VAL A 110 -1.05 -17.84 30.68
N PRO A 111 -0.94 -18.96 31.44
CA PRO A 111 -1.90 -20.06 31.38
C PRO A 111 -3.34 -19.60 31.63
N TYR A 112 -4.32 -20.23 30.97
CA TYR A 112 -5.72 -19.83 31.07
C TYR A 112 -6.25 -19.84 32.51
N GLU A 113 -5.86 -20.85 33.30
CA GLU A 113 -6.25 -21.02 34.70
C GLU A 113 -5.66 -19.96 35.64
N GLU A 114 -4.66 -19.21 35.19
CA GLU A 114 -4.00 -18.14 35.95
C GLU A 114 -4.54 -16.74 35.57
N LEU A 115 -5.55 -16.66 34.71
CA LEU A 115 -6.24 -15.41 34.38
C LEU A 115 -7.34 -15.10 35.42
N PRO A 116 -7.61 -13.81 35.73
CA PRO A 116 -6.95 -12.61 35.20
C PRO A 116 -5.62 -12.30 35.92
N VAL A 117 -4.75 -11.54 35.24
CA VAL A 117 -3.49 -10.99 35.77
C VAL A 117 -3.74 -9.71 36.55
#